data_AF-A0A7C4KV13-F1
#
_entry.id   AF-A0A7C4KV13-F1
#
_cell.length_a   1.000
_cell.length_b   1.000
_cell.length_c   1.000
_cell.angle_alpha   90.00
_cell.angle_beta   90.00
_cell.angle_gamma   90.00
#
_symmetry.space_group_name_H-M   'P 1'
#
loop_
_entity.id
_entity.type
_entity.pdbx_description
1 polymer ?
#
loop_
_entity_poly.entity_id
_entity_poly.type
_entity_poly.pdbx_seq_one_letter_code
_entity_poly.pdbx_strand_id
1 'polypeptide(L)'
;MKRSCLLMAFVLVAAACSNGVNPEDLKCAINNDCQTGYLCNSELKCVSASPLRITTESLPAAVAGGPYQAVLNGEGGLLPYRWGLEAASGKTLPGWLSVDPATGVLSGTVSDRAGTQWEVVGTVTDHSNGGSGETVRRTYVLLVKECEGNERCYTVSGKDCVEGERVCVDGVLGSCAAGTQVSTDMMHCGAEGMECGACDLRADNCAGECKCGGGKACGATQACCGGKCEDVNASVENCGGCGKKCDRESMHVVEATCVGGECGYNANKGCAAGYYDCNGDVKDGCETEMSAKNCGGCGDDCTDGSVYVHTSGVPCEGGVCAVGGHCVAGWADCTQEKGCETDLSSVNSCGGCTSRCYADAQGVGGLCLGDAASGYRCGCIDATNEGCTAERICCGGLCRARDAANCVGCDQACSIEDGGLHCDLGTFTCDCDNDFSKCREPYPDFSFAMCSNITNKCLCTNNDNPPYSGTLEDMCCQSGAVGVRVNLWSNASHCGICNARCWSGMVCDNGACLCDMGKPCPGNSNAPDCVNGLCACSYHGNNPCPPGQYCCNVPGTDPRVGCCRRACTVTTAQGNKCSSSCSKTWCTSGKCCTSCDPDVGCD
;
A
#
# COMPACT_ATOMS: atom_id res chain seq x y z
N MET A 1 -3.55 51.57 -40.39
CA MET A 1 -3.52 53.00 -40.79
C MET A 1 -4.80 53.63 -40.22
N LYS A 2 -4.87 54.66 -39.37
CA LYS A 2 -4.01 55.82 -39.06
C LYS A 2 -4.11 56.15 -37.55
N ARG A 3 -3.04 56.77 -37.03
CA ARG A 3 -2.87 57.34 -35.69
C ARG A 3 -3.54 58.73 -35.59
N SER A 4 -4.04 59.08 -34.39
CA SER A 4 -3.59 60.21 -33.54
C SER A 4 -4.72 60.99 -32.84
N CYS A 5 -4.60 61.04 -31.49
CA CYS A 5 -4.95 62.12 -30.54
C CYS A 5 -6.43 62.55 -30.43
N LEU A 6 -7.03 62.76 -29.25
CA LEU A 6 -6.53 63.59 -28.15
C LEU A 6 -7.44 63.49 -26.89
N LEU A 7 -6.82 63.47 -25.70
CA LEU A 7 -7.27 63.98 -24.39
C LEU A 7 -8.33 63.27 -23.50
N MET A 8 -7.92 63.12 -22.22
CA MET A 8 -8.70 62.92 -20.98
C MET A 8 -9.42 61.58 -20.71
N ALA A 9 -8.72 60.65 -20.06
CA ALA A 9 -9.29 59.75 -19.04
C ALA A 9 -8.15 59.01 -18.31
N PHE A 10 -7.61 59.60 -17.24
CA PHE A 10 -6.67 58.92 -16.34
C PHE A 10 -6.81 59.40 -14.89
N VAL A 11 -8.05 59.40 -14.37
CA VAL A 11 -8.34 59.35 -12.94
C VAL A 11 -9.67 58.62 -12.79
N LEU A 12 -9.74 57.67 -11.84
CA LEU A 12 -10.83 56.72 -11.55
C LEU A 12 -10.81 55.42 -12.36
N VAL A 13 -9.99 54.45 -11.94
CA VAL A 13 -10.43 53.13 -11.43
C VAL A 13 -9.29 52.53 -10.58
N ALA A 14 -9.35 52.72 -9.27
CA ALA A 14 -8.74 51.83 -8.27
C ALA A 14 -9.48 51.99 -6.94
N ALA A 15 -10.81 51.80 -6.99
CA ALA A 15 -11.66 51.69 -5.82
C ALA A 15 -12.80 50.73 -6.15
N ALA A 16 -12.51 49.43 -6.18
CA ALA A 16 -13.45 48.34 -5.94
C ALA A 16 -12.72 46.99 -6.03
N CYS A 17 -12.13 46.55 -4.91
CA CYS A 17 -12.15 45.16 -4.44
C CYS A 17 -11.72 45.15 -2.97
N SER A 18 -12.48 45.85 -2.12
CA SER A 18 -12.49 45.62 -0.67
C SER A 18 -13.67 44.71 -0.35
N ASN A 19 -13.66 43.50 -0.91
CA ASN A 19 -14.35 42.39 -0.28
C ASN A 19 -13.38 41.85 0.77
N GLY A 20 -13.84 41.75 2.01
CA GLY A 20 -13.06 41.26 3.14
C GLY A 20 -12.64 39.80 2.95
N VAL A 21 -11.55 39.59 2.20
CA VAL A 21 -10.78 38.36 2.28
C VAL A 21 -10.01 38.47 3.58
N ASN A 22 -10.31 37.57 4.53
CA ASN A 22 -9.54 37.47 5.76
C ASN A 22 -8.07 37.23 5.33
N PRO A 23 -7.07 38.00 5.80
CA PRO A 23 -5.68 37.82 5.39
C PRO A 23 -5.17 36.38 5.60
N GLU A 24 -5.80 35.62 6.50
CA GLU A 24 -5.56 34.19 6.75
C GLU A 24 -5.99 33.25 5.61
N ASP A 25 -6.83 33.70 4.68
CA ASP A 25 -7.32 32.93 3.52
C ASP A 25 -6.51 33.17 2.23
N LEU A 26 -5.49 34.04 2.30
CA LEU A 26 -4.62 34.34 1.16
C LEU A 26 -3.52 33.26 1.06
N LYS A 27 -3.46 32.58 -0.11
CA LYS A 27 -2.37 31.66 -0.40
C LYS A 27 -1.08 32.43 -0.68
N CYS A 28 0.03 31.93 -0.16
CA CYS A 28 1.37 32.51 -0.34
C CYS A 28 2.37 31.43 -0.75
N ALA A 29 3.43 31.81 -1.47
CA ALA A 29 4.59 30.97 -1.75
C ALA A 29 5.83 31.44 -0.97
N ILE A 30 5.93 32.74 -0.72
CA ILE A 30 6.99 33.36 0.10
C ILE A 30 6.40 34.41 1.03
N ASN A 31 7.13 34.79 2.08
CA ASN A 31 6.69 35.81 3.04
C ASN A 31 6.31 37.16 2.39
N ASN A 32 6.93 37.50 1.26
CA ASN A 32 6.63 38.72 0.52
C ASN A 32 5.25 38.72 -0.17
N ASP A 33 4.58 37.57 -0.26
CA ASP A 33 3.21 37.48 -0.78
C ASP A 33 2.17 37.88 0.29
N CYS A 34 2.59 37.90 1.57
CA CYS A 34 1.74 38.27 2.70
C CYS A 34 1.80 39.78 2.99
N GLN A 35 0.73 40.29 3.59
CA GLN A 35 0.69 41.68 4.07
C GLN A 35 1.61 41.89 5.29
N THR A 36 2.00 43.13 5.55
CA THR A 36 2.79 43.53 6.74
C THR A 36 2.28 42.87 8.02
N GLY A 37 3.18 42.24 8.77
CA GLY A 37 2.84 41.56 10.03
C GLY A 37 2.34 40.13 9.89
N TYR A 38 2.40 39.55 8.68
CA TYR A 38 2.05 38.15 8.41
C TYR A 38 3.23 37.41 7.75
N LEU A 39 3.31 36.09 7.98
CA LEU A 39 4.30 35.19 7.37
C LEU A 39 3.62 34.05 6.63
N CYS A 40 4.31 33.50 5.63
CA CYS A 40 3.85 32.33 4.92
C CYS A 40 4.24 31.07 5.70
N ASN A 41 3.27 30.32 6.19
CA ASN A 41 3.53 29.08 6.92
C ASN A 41 3.74 27.88 5.97
N SER A 42 4.06 26.71 6.53
CA SER A 42 4.23 25.46 5.77
C SER A 42 2.97 24.97 5.05
N GLU A 43 1.81 25.53 5.37
CA GLU A 43 0.53 25.23 4.69
C GLU A 43 0.23 26.22 3.55
N LEU A 44 1.19 27.08 3.18
CA LEU A 44 1.05 28.11 2.14
C LEU A 44 -0.04 29.14 2.46
N LYS A 45 -0.24 29.46 3.75
CA LYS A 45 -1.18 30.48 4.23
C LYS A 45 -0.47 31.62 4.94
N CYS A 46 -0.99 32.83 4.79
CA CYS A 46 -0.52 33.99 5.53
C CYS A 46 -1.06 33.96 6.96
N VAL A 47 -0.20 33.75 7.94
CA VAL A 47 -0.54 33.76 9.38
C VAL A 47 0.14 34.93 10.08
N SER A 48 -0.46 35.43 11.17
CA SER A 48 0.11 36.56 11.90
C SER A 48 1.50 36.23 12.46
N ALA A 49 2.47 37.09 12.18
CA ALA A 49 3.80 37.00 12.77
C ALA A 49 3.74 37.45 14.23
N SER A 50 4.59 36.87 15.08
CA SER A 50 4.75 37.39 16.45
C SER A 50 5.20 38.85 16.40
N PRO A 51 4.71 39.75 17.28
CA PRO A 51 5.10 41.16 17.23
C PRO A 51 6.61 41.34 17.42
N LEU A 52 7.24 42.16 16.58
CA LEU A 52 8.65 42.50 16.70
C LEU A 52 8.91 43.24 18.03
N ARG A 53 9.94 42.84 18.76
CA ARG A 53 10.38 43.52 19.98
C ARG A 53 11.88 43.44 20.18
N ILE A 54 12.44 44.44 20.82
CA ILE A 54 13.82 44.41 21.34
C ILE A 54 13.76 43.85 22.77
N THR A 55 14.48 42.76 23.03
CA THR A 55 14.51 42.07 24.32
C THR A 55 15.64 42.53 25.23
N THR A 56 16.68 43.16 24.68
CA THR A 56 17.73 43.79 25.50
C THR A 56 17.11 44.88 26.37
N GLU A 57 17.13 44.70 27.69
CA GLU A 57 16.44 45.65 28.58
C GLU A 57 17.30 46.87 28.93
N SER A 58 18.61 46.66 29.07
CA SER A 58 19.62 47.64 29.46
C SER A 58 20.96 47.36 28.79
N LEU A 59 21.81 48.38 28.71
CA LEU A 59 23.18 48.26 28.22
C LEU A 59 24.17 48.22 29.39
N PRO A 60 25.23 47.39 29.31
CA PRO A 60 26.34 47.46 30.25
C PRO A 60 26.95 48.86 30.30
N ALA A 61 27.51 49.23 31.45
CA ALA A 61 28.25 50.48 31.54
C ALA A 61 29.55 50.39 30.72
N ALA A 62 29.90 51.48 30.04
CA ALA A 62 31.16 51.64 29.34
C ALA A 62 32.25 52.09 30.32
N VAL A 63 33.52 51.74 30.08
CA VAL A 63 34.66 52.17 30.90
C VAL A 63 35.47 53.19 30.12
N ALA A 64 35.75 54.35 30.71
CA ALA A 64 36.53 55.41 30.05
C ALA A 64 37.88 54.89 29.55
N GLY A 65 38.21 55.13 28.28
CA GLY A 65 39.44 54.67 27.61
C GLY A 65 39.43 53.19 27.18
N GLY A 66 38.49 52.39 27.70
CA GLY A 66 38.39 50.95 27.41
C GLY A 66 37.62 50.63 26.12
N PRO A 67 37.75 49.38 25.62
CA PRO A 67 36.86 48.87 24.59
C PRO A 67 35.45 48.65 25.17
N TYR A 68 34.42 48.90 24.37
CA TYR A 68 33.03 48.61 24.71
C TYR A 68 32.48 47.58 23.73
N GLN A 69 31.81 46.55 24.26
CA GLN A 69 31.09 45.57 23.46
C GLN A 69 29.78 45.17 24.15
N ALA A 70 28.68 45.19 23.42
CA ALA A 70 27.37 44.73 23.88
C ALA A 70 26.55 44.23 22.68
N VAL A 71 25.47 43.47 22.90
CA VAL A 71 24.62 42.96 21.81
C VAL A 71 23.18 43.37 22.04
N LEU A 72 22.55 43.89 20.99
CA LEU A 72 21.11 44.10 20.94
C LEU A 72 20.42 42.82 20.45
N ASN A 73 19.43 42.36 21.21
CA ASN A 73 18.66 41.15 20.89
C ASN A 73 17.22 41.52 20.59
N GLY A 74 16.62 40.82 19.65
CA GLY A 74 15.24 41.02 19.21
C GLY A 74 14.53 39.68 19.00
N GLU A 75 13.21 39.72 19.07
CA GLU A 75 12.32 38.57 18.87
C GLU A 75 11.07 39.02 18.09
N GLY A 76 10.37 38.06 17.47
CA GLY A 76 9.19 38.35 16.64
C GLY A 76 9.54 38.97 15.29
N GLY A 77 8.56 39.39 14.51
CA GLY A 77 8.76 39.80 13.12
C GLY A 77 9.39 38.70 12.26
N LEU A 78 9.96 39.11 11.12
CA LEU A 78 10.59 38.21 10.15
C LEU A 78 12.10 38.44 10.06
N LEU A 79 12.87 37.35 10.07
CA LEU A 79 14.29 37.37 9.80
C LEU A 79 14.57 37.60 8.30
N PRO A 80 15.75 38.13 7.92
CA PRO A 80 16.80 38.65 8.80
C PRO A 80 16.50 40.06 9.35
N TYR A 81 16.89 40.31 10.60
CA TYR A 81 16.82 41.65 11.18
C TYR A 81 17.90 42.58 10.61
N ARG A 82 17.60 43.89 10.63
CA ARG A 82 18.59 44.96 10.46
C ARG A 82 18.60 45.86 11.69
N TRP A 83 19.76 45.96 12.32
CA TRP A 83 19.99 46.76 13.51
C TRP A 83 20.47 48.17 13.16
N GLY A 84 20.13 49.14 14.00
CA GLY A 84 20.55 50.52 13.86
C GLY A 84 20.72 51.22 15.20
N LEU A 85 21.42 52.35 15.14
CA LEU A 85 21.56 53.29 16.23
C LEU A 85 21.08 54.66 15.75
N GLU A 86 20.17 55.26 16.51
CA GLU A 86 19.69 56.61 16.32
C GLU A 86 20.01 57.43 17.58
N ALA A 87 20.31 58.71 17.40
CA ALA A 87 20.40 59.62 18.54
C ALA A 87 18.99 59.86 19.12
N ALA A 88 18.87 59.93 20.45
CA ALA A 88 17.64 60.42 21.06
C ALA A 88 17.35 61.86 20.58
N SER A 89 16.07 62.26 20.53
CA SER A 89 15.64 63.52 19.93
C SER A 89 16.41 64.73 20.48
N GLY A 90 17.09 65.47 19.58
CA GLY A 90 17.88 66.65 19.92
C GLY A 90 19.27 66.36 20.50
N LYS A 91 19.72 65.10 20.53
CA LYS A 91 21.06 64.69 20.97
C LYS A 91 21.91 64.19 19.79
N THR A 92 23.19 63.96 20.04
CA THR A 92 24.10 63.28 19.12
C THR A 92 24.42 61.89 19.66
N LEU A 93 24.81 60.97 18.78
CA LEU A 93 25.38 59.68 19.21
C LEU A 93 26.82 59.90 19.74
N PRO A 94 27.29 59.04 20.66
CA PRO A 94 28.71 59.00 21.01
C PRO A 94 29.54 58.70 19.75
N GLY A 95 30.54 59.54 19.45
CA GLY A 95 31.36 59.39 18.23
C GLY A 95 32.20 58.12 18.20
N TRP A 96 32.35 57.44 19.33
CA TRP A 96 33.08 56.18 19.47
C TRP A 96 32.20 54.93 19.35
N LEU A 97 30.87 55.05 19.39
CA LEU A 97 29.96 53.90 19.43
C LEU A 97 29.41 53.62 18.03
N SER A 98 29.55 52.38 17.56
CA SER A 98 28.95 51.88 16.33
C SER A 98 28.08 50.65 16.60
N VAL A 99 27.23 50.30 15.63
CA VAL A 99 26.47 49.04 15.62
C VAL A 99 26.73 48.30 14.32
N ASP A 100 26.95 47.00 14.40
CA ASP A 100 26.89 46.13 13.24
C ASP A 100 25.41 45.91 12.85
N PRO A 101 24.98 46.35 11.66
CA PRO A 101 23.59 46.27 11.25
C PRO A 101 23.07 44.83 11.03
N ALA A 102 23.94 43.83 10.86
CA ALA A 102 23.51 42.44 10.68
C ALA A 102 23.39 41.69 12.02
N THR A 103 24.30 41.96 12.95
CA THR A 103 24.42 41.17 14.20
C THR A 103 23.88 41.89 15.43
N GLY A 104 23.71 43.22 15.37
CA GLY A 104 23.30 44.02 16.53
C GLY A 104 24.40 44.23 17.56
N VAL A 105 25.65 43.84 17.24
CA VAL A 105 26.81 44.06 18.08
C VAL A 105 27.14 45.56 18.11
N LEU A 106 27.07 46.13 19.31
CA LEU A 106 27.55 47.46 19.65
C LEU A 106 29.03 47.39 19.96
N SER A 107 29.86 48.23 19.34
CA SER A 107 31.31 48.24 19.55
C SER A 107 31.92 49.63 19.51
N GLY A 108 33.08 49.81 20.15
CA GLY A 108 33.79 51.09 20.17
C GLY A 108 34.94 51.17 21.16
N THR A 109 35.73 52.23 21.10
CA THR A 109 36.72 52.59 22.14
C THR A 109 36.29 53.89 22.81
N VAL A 110 35.98 53.82 24.10
CA VAL A 110 35.31 54.89 24.83
C VAL A 110 36.23 56.11 25.00
N SER A 111 36.02 57.16 24.21
CA SER A 111 36.84 58.38 24.28
C SER A 111 36.35 59.40 25.33
N ASP A 112 35.16 59.17 25.89
CA ASP A 112 34.56 60.09 26.86
C ASP A 112 35.06 59.85 28.28
N ARG A 113 34.92 60.89 29.12
CA ARG A 113 35.28 60.82 30.54
C ARG A 113 34.23 60.06 31.34
N ALA A 114 34.64 59.46 32.44
CA ALA A 114 33.73 58.87 33.40
C ALA A 114 32.72 59.90 33.95
N GLY A 115 31.53 59.42 34.28
CA GLY A 115 30.36 60.24 34.64
C GLY A 115 29.56 60.74 33.43
N THR A 116 30.07 60.57 32.19
CA THR A 116 29.32 60.90 30.97
C THR A 116 28.16 59.93 30.80
N GLN A 117 26.97 60.44 30.46
CA GLN A 117 25.78 59.64 30.21
C GLN A 117 25.25 59.91 28.81
N TRP A 118 25.10 58.86 28.03
CA TRP A 118 24.49 58.90 26.71
C TRP A 118 23.08 58.34 26.73
N GLU A 119 22.22 58.91 25.91
CA GLU A 119 20.90 58.37 25.61
C GLU A 119 20.89 57.97 24.14
N VAL A 120 20.91 56.66 23.91
CA VAL A 120 21.01 56.06 22.57
C VAL A 120 19.74 55.28 22.27
N VAL A 121 19.27 55.33 21.02
CA VAL A 121 18.08 54.61 20.60
C VAL A 121 18.53 53.47 19.71
N GLY A 122 18.41 52.24 20.21
CA GLY A 122 18.59 51.04 19.40
C GLY A 122 17.36 50.80 18.56
N THR A 123 17.55 50.50 17.28
CA THR A 123 16.46 50.17 16.35
C THR A 123 16.65 48.77 15.79
N VAL A 124 15.54 48.05 15.61
CA VAL A 124 15.50 46.79 14.90
C VAL A 124 14.42 46.87 13.84
N THR A 125 14.79 46.57 12.60
CA THR A 125 13.90 46.47 11.46
C THR A 125 13.84 45.02 11.01
N ASP A 126 12.65 44.44 10.92
CA ASP A 126 12.49 43.09 10.40
C ASP A 126 12.50 43.04 8.86
N HIS A 127 12.44 41.84 8.26
CA HIS A 127 12.47 41.68 6.80
C HIS A 127 11.10 41.69 6.12
N SER A 128 10.07 42.20 6.78
CA SER A 128 8.74 42.31 6.18
C SER A 128 8.76 43.19 4.91
N ASN A 129 7.80 42.98 3.99
CA ASN A 129 7.57 43.83 2.80
C ASN A 129 8.81 44.04 1.89
N GLY A 130 9.45 42.97 1.42
CA GLY A 130 10.60 43.09 0.51
C GLY A 130 11.79 43.85 1.11
N GLY A 131 11.96 43.78 2.44
CA GLY A 131 13.09 44.37 3.17
C GLY A 131 12.88 45.81 3.66
N SER A 132 11.65 46.32 3.64
CA SER A 132 11.28 47.64 4.20
C SER A 132 10.81 47.58 5.67
N GLY A 133 10.34 46.42 6.14
CA GLY A 133 10.23 46.01 7.54
C GLY A 133 9.33 46.83 8.47
N GLU A 134 8.85 46.21 9.54
CA GLU A 134 8.45 46.94 10.75
C GLU A 134 9.71 47.34 11.52
N THR A 135 9.75 48.58 12.04
CA THR A 135 10.87 49.06 12.86
C THR A 135 10.42 49.35 14.28
N VAL A 136 11.03 48.68 15.25
CA VAL A 136 10.85 48.94 16.68
C VAL A 136 12.08 49.62 17.24
N ARG A 137 11.85 50.50 18.23
CA ARG A 137 12.88 51.33 18.86
C ARG A 137 12.88 51.10 20.36
N ARG A 138 14.07 51.12 20.98
CA ARG A 138 14.23 51.14 22.43
C ARG A 138 15.33 52.12 22.82
N THR A 139 15.01 52.97 23.79
CA THR A 139 15.97 53.93 24.35
C THR A 139 16.77 53.28 25.47
N TYR A 140 18.08 53.48 25.44
CA TYR A 140 19.01 53.03 26.46
C TYR A 140 19.77 54.21 27.06
N VAL A 141 20.05 54.07 28.35
CA VAL A 141 21.02 54.92 29.04
C VAL A 141 22.35 54.16 29.07
N LEU A 142 23.38 54.74 28.45
CA LEU A 142 24.74 54.22 28.46
C LEU A 142 25.60 55.12 29.35
N LEU A 143 25.99 54.59 30.51
CA LEU A 143 26.84 55.29 31.46
C LEU A 143 28.31 54.97 31.21
N VAL A 144 29.16 55.99 31.18
CA VAL A 144 30.61 55.84 31.21
C VAL A 144 31.08 55.89 32.66
N LYS A 145 31.76 54.84 33.10
CA LYS A 145 32.33 54.67 34.44
C LYS A 145 33.86 54.77 34.42
N GLU A 146 34.42 54.93 35.61
CA GLU A 146 35.86 54.80 35.84
C GLU A 146 36.27 53.32 35.81
N CYS A 147 37.50 53.03 35.40
CA CYS A 147 38.09 51.72 35.66
C CYS A 147 38.41 51.56 37.16
N GLU A 148 38.17 50.36 37.70
CA GLU A 148 38.43 50.05 39.12
C GLU A 148 39.79 49.38 39.35
N GLY A 149 40.52 49.09 38.27
CA GLY A 149 41.84 48.46 38.30
C GLY A 149 42.35 48.18 36.90
N ASN A 150 43.57 47.64 36.82
CA ASN A 150 44.15 47.21 35.55
C ASN A 150 43.34 46.04 34.96
N GLU A 151 43.34 45.96 33.64
CA GLU A 151 42.61 44.92 32.90
C GLU A 151 43.57 44.12 32.04
N ARG A 152 43.39 42.79 32.01
CA ARG A 152 44.07 41.93 31.04
C ARG A 152 43.60 42.28 29.64
N CYS A 153 44.50 42.31 28.68
CA CYS A 153 44.18 42.52 27.28
C CYS A 153 45.00 41.61 26.38
N TYR A 154 44.65 41.58 25.11
CA TYR A 154 45.40 40.83 24.09
C TYR A 154 45.72 41.75 22.93
N THR A 155 46.94 41.66 22.41
CA THR A 155 47.39 42.48 21.30
C THR A 155 48.38 41.72 20.43
N VAL A 156 48.52 42.15 19.19
CA VAL A 156 49.43 41.54 18.22
C VAL A 156 50.84 42.05 18.45
N SER A 157 51.78 41.12 18.67
CA SER A 157 53.23 41.40 18.74
C SER A 157 53.94 40.59 17.66
N GLY A 158 54.28 41.26 16.56
CA GLY A 158 54.79 40.59 15.36
C GLY A 158 53.69 39.79 14.67
N LYS A 159 53.72 38.46 14.81
CA LYS A 159 52.72 37.52 14.26
C LYS A 159 51.89 36.82 15.34
N ASP A 160 52.29 36.96 16.59
CA ASP A 160 51.71 36.23 17.72
C ASP A 160 50.79 37.18 18.50
N CYS A 161 49.65 36.65 18.94
CA CYS A 161 48.87 37.29 19.98
C CYS A 161 49.55 37.09 21.32
N VAL A 162 49.74 38.19 22.06
CA VAL A 162 50.32 38.18 23.40
C VAL A 162 49.33 38.72 24.41
N GLU A 163 49.38 38.15 25.61
CA GLU A 163 48.68 38.69 26.77
C GLU A 163 49.42 39.96 27.23
N GLY A 164 48.64 41.00 27.49
CA GLY A 164 49.11 42.30 27.95
C GLY A 164 48.24 42.84 29.07
N GLU A 165 48.54 44.06 29.48
CA GLU A 165 47.80 44.75 30.53
C GLU A 165 47.44 46.17 30.08
N ARG A 166 46.19 46.57 30.35
CA ARG A 166 45.75 47.96 30.29
C ARG A 166 45.83 48.53 31.69
N VAL A 167 46.67 49.55 31.87
CA VAL A 167 46.82 50.21 33.16
C VAL A 167 45.70 51.22 33.35
N CYS A 168 45.02 51.16 34.49
CA CYS A 168 44.03 52.15 34.90
C CYS A 168 44.74 53.31 35.59
N VAL A 169 44.69 54.51 35.01
CA VAL A 169 45.28 55.72 35.59
C VAL A 169 44.21 56.79 35.70
N ASP A 170 44.00 57.30 36.91
CA ASP A 170 42.99 58.32 37.22
C ASP A 170 41.58 57.96 36.69
N GLY A 171 41.19 56.69 36.82
CA GLY A 171 39.89 56.19 36.37
C GLY A 171 39.73 56.02 34.86
N VAL A 172 40.80 56.20 34.07
CA VAL A 172 40.81 55.99 32.61
C VAL A 172 41.71 54.81 32.27
N LEU A 173 41.17 53.87 31.50
CA LEU A 173 41.90 52.69 31.06
C LEU A 173 42.82 53.05 29.88
N GLY A 174 44.10 52.71 29.98
CA GLY A 174 45.09 52.95 28.94
C GLY A 174 44.98 52.00 27.74
N SER A 175 45.86 52.19 26.75
CA SER A 175 46.03 51.23 25.65
C SER A 175 46.62 49.91 26.17
N CYS A 176 46.40 48.83 25.42
CA CYS A 176 46.96 47.52 25.76
C CYS A 176 48.48 47.54 25.60
N ALA A 177 49.21 47.43 26.70
CA ALA A 177 50.66 47.24 26.67
C ALA A 177 50.96 45.76 26.47
N ALA A 178 51.61 45.42 25.36
CA ALA A 178 52.00 44.05 25.04
C ALA A 178 52.91 43.46 26.13
N GLY A 179 52.51 42.31 26.69
CA GLY A 179 53.34 41.53 27.59
C GLY A 179 54.30 40.60 26.83
N THR A 180 54.93 39.70 27.58
CA THR A 180 55.88 38.71 27.03
C THR A 180 55.27 37.32 26.85
N GLN A 181 54.08 37.09 27.39
CA GLN A 181 53.40 35.79 27.34
C GLN A 181 52.57 35.70 26.06
N VAL A 182 52.80 34.67 25.26
CA VAL A 182 51.92 34.35 24.13
C VAL A 182 50.56 33.92 24.64
N SER A 183 49.51 34.37 23.96
CA SER A 183 48.14 33.99 24.28
C SER A 183 47.97 32.47 24.15
N THR A 184 47.24 31.90 25.10
CA THR A 184 46.76 30.51 25.07
C THR A 184 45.23 30.45 25.06
N ASP A 185 44.58 31.62 24.98
CA ASP A 185 43.13 31.78 24.96
C ASP A 185 42.64 31.67 23.50
N MET A 186 41.80 30.67 23.24
CA MET A 186 41.23 30.38 21.92
C MET A 186 40.35 31.52 21.37
N MET A 187 39.83 32.41 22.21
CA MET A 187 39.06 33.58 21.79
C MET A 187 39.93 34.80 21.47
N HIS A 188 41.22 34.74 21.81
CA HIS A 188 42.19 35.81 21.62
C HIS A 188 43.50 35.26 21.07
N CYS A 189 43.40 34.59 19.92
CA CYS A 189 44.45 33.83 19.28
C CYS A 189 44.50 34.07 17.76
N GLY A 190 45.71 34.13 17.21
CA GLY A 190 45.88 34.39 15.79
C GLY A 190 45.61 35.86 15.45
N ALA A 191 46.51 36.43 14.65
CA ALA A 191 46.39 37.78 14.15
C ALA A 191 45.66 37.75 12.79
N GLU A 192 44.34 37.94 12.78
CA GLU A 192 43.66 38.39 11.56
C GLU A 192 43.84 39.91 11.45
N GLY A 193 44.90 40.34 10.77
CA GLY A 193 45.26 41.77 10.70
C GLY A 193 46.01 42.26 11.94
N MET A 194 45.47 43.26 12.64
CA MET A 194 46.11 43.90 13.82
C MET A 194 45.45 43.54 15.17
N GLU A 195 44.47 42.62 15.18
CA GLU A 195 43.72 42.24 16.37
C GLU A 195 43.76 40.73 16.62
N CYS A 196 43.65 40.37 17.91
CA CYS A 196 43.59 38.99 18.35
C CYS A 196 42.13 38.53 18.36
N GLY A 197 41.81 37.56 17.50
CA GLY A 197 40.46 37.05 17.32
C GLY A 197 40.27 35.64 17.87
N ALA A 198 39.08 35.08 17.69
CA ALA A 198 38.85 33.68 17.99
C ALA A 198 39.40 32.78 16.87
N CYS A 199 39.98 31.65 17.22
CA CYS A 199 40.29 30.62 16.23
C CYS A 199 38.99 29.99 15.68
N ASP A 200 38.97 29.74 14.38
CA ASP A 200 37.91 28.95 13.76
C ASP A 200 38.17 27.44 13.88
N LEU A 201 37.32 26.63 13.23
CA LEU A 201 37.37 25.17 13.25
C LEU A 201 38.69 24.56 12.71
N ARG A 202 39.60 25.36 12.14
CA ARG A 202 40.90 24.91 11.64
C ARG A 202 41.94 24.73 12.74
N ALA A 203 41.60 25.05 13.99
CA ALA A 203 42.50 24.97 15.13
C ALA A 203 41.79 24.46 16.40
N ASP A 204 42.52 23.72 17.23
CA ASP A 204 42.09 23.23 18.54
C ASP A 204 43.00 23.72 19.67
N ASN A 205 44.00 24.53 19.34
CA ASN A 205 45.01 25.00 20.27
C ASN A 205 45.44 26.44 19.94
N CYS A 206 45.83 27.19 20.98
CA CYS A 206 46.37 28.52 20.86
C CYS A 206 47.79 28.61 21.44
N ALA A 207 48.71 29.16 20.64
CA ALA A 207 50.05 29.51 21.11
C ALA A 207 50.50 30.80 20.43
N GLY A 208 49.73 31.88 20.61
CA GLY A 208 49.85 33.16 19.90
C GLY A 208 49.28 33.13 18.48
N GLU A 209 49.48 32.03 17.77
CA GLU A 209 48.81 31.68 16.52
C GLU A 209 47.83 30.52 16.74
N CYS A 210 46.77 30.47 15.93
CA CYS A 210 45.86 29.33 15.86
C CYS A 210 46.59 28.08 15.35
N LYS A 211 46.45 26.97 16.06
CA LYS A 211 47.17 25.72 15.80
C LYS A 211 46.26 24.51 15.82
N CYS A 212 46.59 23.53 14.99
CA CYS A 212 46.02 22.20 15.05
C CYS A 212 47.02 21.24 15.69
N GLY A 213 46.75 20.81 16.92
CA GLY A 213 47.67 20.07 17.76
C GLY A 213 48.98 20.83 17.97
N GLY A 214 50.10 20.22 17.57
CA GLY A 214 51.42 20.85 17.58
C GLY A 214 51.79 21.62 16.29
N GLY A 215 50.94 21.55 15.27
CA GLY A 215 51.16 22.12 13.95
C GLY A 215 50.55 23.50 13.74
N LYS A 216 50.57 23.99 12.49
CA LYS A 216 49.80 25.19 12.10
C LYS A 216 48.31 24.88 12.01
N ALA A 217 47.45 25.90 12.00
CA ALA A 217 46.05 25.74 11.64
C ALA A 217 45.89 25.06 10.27
N CYS A 218 44.78 24.36 10.10
CA CYS A 218 44.46 23.60 8.89
C CYS A 218 44.19 24.49 7.67
N GLY A 219 44.19 23.88 6.48
CA GLY A 219 43.86 24.58 5.24
C GLY A 219 42.42 25.08 5.19
N ALA A 220 42.09 25.93 4.22
CA ALA A 220 40.78 26.59 4.12
C ALA A 220 39.57 25.63 4.00
N THR A 221 39.78 24.38 3.58
CA THR A 221 38.72 23.37 3.41
C THR A 221 38.74 22.26 4.47
N GLN A 222 39.58 22.39 5.49
CA GLN A 222 39.82 21.36 6.49
C GLN A 222 39.44 21.84 7.89
N ALA A 223 39.07 20.92 8.78
CA ALA A 223 38.92 21.19 10.20
C ALA A 223 40.01 20.47 11.00
N CYS A 224 40.33 20.99 12.18
CA CYS A 224 41.23 20.31 13.10
C CYS A 224 40.45 19.32 13.98
N CYS A 225 40.65 18.03 13.76
CA CYS A 225 40.02 16.95 14.50
C CYS A 225 41.06 16.19 15.32
N GLY A 226 41.11 16.47 16.63
CA GLY A 226 42.05 15.83 17.55
C GLY A 226 43.52 16.02 17.16
N GLY A 227 43.88 17.26 16.78
CA GLY A 227 45.23 17.61 16.33
C GLY A 227 45.61 17.18 14.91
N LYS A 228 44.65 16.71 14.08
CA LYS A 228 44.87 16.38 12.67
C LYS A 228 43.94 17.17 11.76
N CYS A 229 44.44 17.57 10.60
CA CYS A 229 43.65 18.27 9.60
C CYS A 229 42.85 17.27 8.76
N GLU A 230 41.53 17.31 8.89
CA GLU A 230 40.58 16.44 8.21
C GLU A 230 39.75 17.23 7.21
N ASP A 231 39.47 16.63 6.04
CA ASP A 231 38.56 17.22 5.07
C ASP A 231 37.11 16.91 5.44
N VAL A 232 36.46 17.86 6.10
CA VAL A 232 35.07 17.70 6.56
C VAL A 232 34.05 17.77 5.43
N ASN A 233 34.46 18.11 4.20
CA ASN A 233 33.53 18.20 3.07
C ASN A 233 33.40 16.89 2.29
N ALA A 234 34.35 15.95 2.49
CA ALA A 234 34.42 14.69 1.76
C ALA A 234 34.62 13.46 2.67
N SER A 235 35.03 13.66 3.93
CA SER A 235 35.28 12.55 4.84
C SER A 235 33.97 11.99 5.41
N VAL A 236 33.70 10.72 5.11
CA VAL A 236 32.57 9.96 5.69
C VAL A 236 32.68 9.84 7.22
N GLU A 237 33.88 9.96 7.79
CA GLU A 237 34.09 9.88 9.24
C GLU A 237 33.98 11.25 9.96
N ASN A 238 34.05 12.36 9.22
CA ASN A 238 34.07 13.72 9.76
C ASN A 238 33.20 14.69 8.94
N CYS A 239 32.04 14.25 8.47
CA CYS A 239 31.24 14.99 7.51
C CYS A 239 30.55 16.20 8.14
N GLY A 240 30.91 17.40 7.70
CA GLY A 240 30.40 18.67 8.26
C GLY A 240 30.91 18.97 9.67
N GLY A 241 31.91 18.22 10.15
CA GLY A 241 32.53 18.42 11.46
C GLY A 241 33.22 17.19 12.01
N CYS A 242 34.10 17.39 12.97
CA CYS A 242 34.85 16.31 13.59
C CYS A 242 33.95 15.27 14.27
N GLY A 243 34.17 13.99 13.99
CA GLY A 243 33.42 12.86 14.55
C GLY A 243 31.99 12.71 14.02
N LYS A 244 31.55 13.55 13.08
CA LYS A 244 30.25 13.41 12.41
C LYS A 244 30.32 12.36 11.31
N LYS A 245 30.30 11.10 11.73
CA LYS A 245 30.31 9.98 10.80
C LYS A 245 28.97 9.85 10.08
N CYS A 246 28.99 9.70 8.76
CA CYS A 246 27.83 9.25 8.01
C CYS A 246 27.69 7.74 8.20
N ASP A 247 26.91 7.38 9.22
CA ASP A 247 26.73 6.00 9.64
C ASP A 247 25.74 5.28 8.72
N ARG A 248 26.27 4.41 7.86
CA ARG A 248 25.47 3.66 6.88
C ARG A 248 24.43 2.75 7.53
N GLU A 249 24.71 2.25 8.74
CA GLU A 249 23.76 1.42 9.49
C GLU A 249 22.57 2.24 9.96
N SER A 250 22.82 3.41 10.56
CA SER A 250 21.77 4.32 11.02
C SER A 250 20.94 4.91 9.87
N MET A 251 21.55 5.11 8.71
CA MET A 251 20.88 5.61 7.49
C MET A 251 20.24 4.49 6.66
N HIS A 252 20.41 3.22 7.03
CA HIS A 252 19.95 2.03 6.31
C HIS A 252 20.34 2.02 4.82
N VAL A 253 21.58 2.38 4.50
CA VAL A 253 22.09 2.49 3.13
C VAL A 253 23.25 1.53 2.89
N VAL A 254 23.47 1.16 1.62
CA VAL A 254 24.60 0.30 1.25
C VAL A 254 25.94 1.04 1.35
N GLU A 255 25.95 2.30 0.94
CA GLU A 255 27.17 3.11 0.84
C GLU A 255 26.87 4.57 1.19
N ALA A 256 27.29 4.99 2.38
CA ALA A 256 27.21 6.38 2.81
C ALA A 256 28.30 7.23 2.15
N THR A 257 27.97 8.47 1.85
CA THR A 257 28.84 9.46 1.20
C THR A 257 28.83 10.76 1.99
N CYS A 258 29.86 11.58 1.80
CA CYS A 258 29.93 12.94 2.32
C CYS A 258 30.24 13.87 1.15
N VAL A 259 29.36 14.84 0.89
CA VAL A 259 29.54 15.82 -0.18
C VAL A 259 29.18 17.19 0.35
N GLY A 260 30.14 18.13 0.30
CA GLY A 260 29.91 19.49 0.79
C GLY A 260 29.65 19.58 2.29
N GLY A 261 30.09 18.58 3.05
CA GLY A 261 29.90 18.52 4.50
C GLY A 261 28.53 18.02 4.94
N GLU A 262 27.74 17.48 4.01
CA GLU A 262 26.47 16.84 4.30
C GLU A 262 26.56 15.34 4.05
N CYS A 263 26.03 14.56 4.99
CA CYS A 263 25.89 13.13 4.81
C CYS A 263 24.83 12.84 3.76
N GLY A 264 25.11 11.85 2.93
CA GLY A 264 24.14 11.26 2.03
C GLY A 264 24.51 9.83 1.70
N TYR A 265 23.94 9.28 0.64
CA TYR A 265 24.30 7.95 0.15
C TYR A 265 24.41 7.88 -1.37
N ASN A 266 25.06 6.82 -1.86
CA ASN A 266 25.19 6.57 -3.29
C ASN A 266 23.87 6.01 -3.86
N ALA A 267 23.07 6.85 -4.52
CA ALA A 267 21.79 6.46 -5.10
C ALA A 267 21.87 5.27 -6.08
N ASN A 268 23.02 5.04 -6.74
CA ASN A 268 23.20 3.89 -7.62
C ASN A 268 23.37 2.56 -6.85
N LYS A 269 23.76 2.63 -5.58
CA LYS A 269 23.82 1.48 -4.67
C LYS A 269 22.51 1.27 -3.94
N GLY A 270 21.82 2.36 -3.63
CA GLY A 270 20.49 2.34 -3.04
C GLY A 270 20.48 1.98 -1.55
N CYS A 271 19.28 1.68 -1.08
CA CYS A 271 18.98 1.30 0.29
C CYS A 271 19.51 -0.08 0.66
N ALA A 272 19.77 -0.28 1.95
CA ALA A 272 19.96 -1.60 2.52
C ALA A 272 18.70 -2.45 2.29
N ALA A 273 18.87 -3.77 2.26
CA ALA A 273 17.76 -4.68 2.00
C ALA A 273 16.63 -4.49 3.03
N GLY A 274 15.40 -4.33 2.54
CA GLY A 274 14.22 -4.10 3.38
C GLY A 274 13.98 -2.64 3.77
N TYR A 275 14.75 -1.69 3.23
CA TYR A 275 14.53 -0.27 3.42
C TYR A 275 14.31 0.46 2.10
N TYR A 276 13.59 1.57 2.18
CA TYR A 276 13.20 2.40 1.05
C TYR A 276 13.36 3.87 1.38
N ASP A 277 13.82 4.63 0.39
CA ASP A 277 13.83 6.09 0.36
C ASP A 277 12.57 6.52 -0.41
N CYS A 278 11.61 7.10 0.31
CA CYS A 278 10.28 7.41 -0.24
C CYS A 278 10.11 8.88 -0.63
N ASN A 279 10.96 9.76 -0.11
CA ASN A 279 10.97 11.17 -0.46
C ASN A 279 11.98 11.47 -1.59
N GLY A 280 12.88 10.54 -1.91
CA GLY A 280 13.95 10.66 -2.88
C GLY A 280 15.10 11.55 -2.41
N ASP A 281 15.15 11.87 -1.12
CA ASP A 281 16.21 12.68 -0.54
C ASP A 281 17.37 11.79 -0.10
N VAL A 282 18.50 11.93 -0.79
CA VAL A 282 19.68 11.12 -0.48
C VAL A 282 20.32 11.47 0.87
N LYS A 283 19.88 12.55 1.54
CA LYS A 283 20.53 13.10 2.73
C LYS A 283 20.02 12.52 4.05
N ASP A 284 18.74 12.16 4.13
CA ASP A 284 18.12 11.55 5.32
C ASP A 284 18.17 10.02 5.29
N GLY A 285 18.50 9.43 4.14
CA GLY A 285 18.76 7.99 4.01
C GLY A 285 17.50 7.21 3.65
N CYS A 286 17.49 5.92 3.94
CA CYS A 286 16.34 5.07 3.61
C CYS A 286 15.48 4.90 4.86
N GLU A 287 14.53 5.82 5.04
CA GLU A 287 13.87 5.99 6.34
C GLU A 287 12.73 5.00 6.57
N THR A 288 12.28 4.33 5.50
CA THR A 288 11.10 3.48 5.55
C THR A 288 11.45 2.01 5.48
N GLU A 289 11.05 1.24 6.50
CA GLU A 289 11.17 -0.21 6.50
C GLU A 289 10.06 -0.90 5.69
N MET A 290 10.39 -2.07 5.14
CA MET A 290 9.44 -2.98 4.51
C MET A 290 8.38 -3.36 5.54
N SER A 291 7.14 -3.00 5.24
CA SER A 291 6.01 -3.18 6.13
C SER A 291 4.75 -3.43 5.32
N ALA A 292 3.64 -3.76 5.99
CA ALA A 292 2.35 -3.86 5.32
C ALA A 292 1.93 -2.55 4.64
N LYS A 293 2.49 -1.40 5.05
CA LYS A 293 2.24 -0.09 4.43
C LYS A 293 3.20 0.28 3.29
N ASN A 294 4.30 -0.46 3.17
CA ASN A 294 5.38 -0.21 2.20
C ASN A 294 5.87 -1.54 1.65
N CYS A 295 4.96 -2.29 1.05
CA CYS A 295 5.21 -3.66 0.65
C CYS A 295 5.85 -3.72 -0.74
N GLY A 296 7.16 -3.96 -0.78
CA GLY A 296 7.91 -3.99 -2.04
C GLY A 296 8.37 -2.62 -2.52
N GLY A 297 7.74 -1.56 -2.02
CA GLY A 297 8.10 -0.18 -2.32
C GLY A 297 7.30 0.81 -1.48
N CYS A 298 7.58 2.10 -1.71
CA CYS A 298 6.97 3.20 -0.99
C CYS A 298 5.48 3.35 -1.29
N GLY A 299 4.66 3.36 -0.24
CA GLY A 299 3.21 3.57 -0.35
C GLY A 299 2.42 2.40 -0.93
N ASP A 300 3.06 1.25 -1.16
CA ASP A 300 2.37 0.00 -1.47
C ASP A 300 1.73 -0.58 -0.21
N ASP A 301 0.63 0.05 0.22
CA ASP A 301 -0.07 -0.24 1.48
C ASP A 301 -1.09 -1.38 1.31
N CYS A 302 -0.68 -2.59 1.72
CA CYS A 302 -1.54 -3.77 1.79
C CYS A 302 -2.70 -3.62 2.80
N THR A 303 -2.64 -2.64 3.70
CA THR A 303 -3.69 -2.37 4.69
C THR A 303 -4.72 -1.34 4.21
N ASP A 304 -4.54 -0.76 3.03
CA ASP A 304 -5.51 0.16 2.44
C ASP A 304 -6.78 -0.59 2.02
N GLY A 305 -7.80 -0.54 2.87
CA GLY A 305 -9.11 -1.15 2.63
C GLY A 305 -9.93 -0.49 1.51
N SER A 306 -9.48 0.65 0.95
CA SER A 306 -10.06 1.24 -0.26
C SER A 306 -9.50 0.60 -1.54
N VAL A 307 -8.30 0.04 -1.46
CA VAL A 307 -7.67 -0.74 -2.53
C VAL A 307 -8.01 -2.20 -2.33
N TYR A 308 -7.62 -2.81 -1.20
CA TYR A 308 -7.83 -4.22 -0.89
C TYR A 308 -9.19 -4.48 -0.24
N VAL A 309 -10.25 -4.25 -1.03
CA VAL A 309 -11.64 -4.40 -0.57
C VAL A 309 -11.96 -5.84 -0.16
N HIS A 310 -12.82 -5.99 0.85
CA HIS A 310 -13.30 -7.28 1.36
C HIS A 310 -12.20 -8.27 1.76
N THR A 311 -11.10 -7.75 2.32
CA THR A 311 -9.99 -8.54 2.87
C THR A 311 -9.92 -8.44 4.39
N SER A 312 -9.22 -9.38 5.03
CA SER A 312 -8.89 -9.36 6.46
C SER A 312 -7.38 -9.54 6.65
N GLY A 313 -6.70 -8.41 6.86
CA GLY A 313 -5.27 -8.37 7.21
C GLY A 313 -4.37 -8.95 6.13
N VAL A 314 -4.29 -8.27 4.97
CA VAL A 314 -3.40 -8.66 3.86
C VAL A 314 -1.94 -8.50 4.28
N PRO A 315 -1.15 -9.59 4.34
CA PRO A 315 0.24 -9.53 4.71
C PRO A 315 1.11 -9.08 3.52
N CYS A 316 2.24 -8.48 3.85
CA CYS A 316 3.33 -8.29 2.89
C CYS A 316 4.24 -9.51 2.92
N GLU A 317 4.22 -10.35 1.88
CA GLU A 317 5.06 -11.54 1.78
C GLU A 317 5.98 -11.42 0.57
N GLY A 318 7.30 -11.46 0.79
CA GLY A 318 8.28 -11.36 -0.30
C GLY A 318 8.25 -10.03 -1.07
N GLY A 319 7.76 -8.96 -0.44
CA GLY A 319 7.62 -7.64 -1.07
C GLY A 319 6.41 -7.52 -2.00
N VAL A 320 5.41 -8.40 -1.87
CA VAL A 320 4.13 -8.28 -2.57
C VAL A 320 2.97 -8.46 -1.58
N CYS A 321 1.89 -7.70 -1.79
CA CYS A 321 0.67 -7.85 -0.99
C CYS A 321 -0.02 -9.17 -1.38
N ALA A 322 0.02 -10.15 -0.48
CA ALA A 322 -0.49 -11.49 -0.73
C ALA A 322 -1.97 -11.60 -0.33
N VAL A 323 -2.88 -11.33 -1.28
CA VAL A 323 -4.34 -11.35 -1.02
C VAL A 323 -4.90 -12.77 -0.84
N GLY A 324 -4.25 -13.78 -1.44
CA GLY A 324 -4.73 -15.16 -1.47
C GLY A 324 -4.98 -15.74 -0.07
N GLY A 325 -6.23 -16.12 0.22
CA GLY A 325 -6.63 -16.68 1.52
C GLY A 325 -7.00 -15.65 2.59
N HIS A 326 -6.90 -14.35 2.27
CA HIS A 326 -7.25 -13.25 3.17
C HIS A 326 -8.60 -12.60 2.81
N CYS A 327 -9.39 -13.20 1.91
CA CYS A 327 -10.75 -12.74 1.65
C CYS A 327 -11.65 -12.93 2.86
N VAL A 328 -12.47 -11.92 3.18
CA VAL A 328 -13.57 -12.11 4.13
C VAL A 328 -14.56 -13.12 3.56
N ALA A 329 -15.22 -13.86 4.44
CA ALA A 329 -16.11 -14.92 4.04
C ALA A 329 -17.22 -14.42 3.08
N GLY A 330 -17.44 -15.15 1.98
CA GLY A 330 -18.37 -14.79 0.91
C GLY A 330 -17.78 -13.92 -0.21
N TRP A 331 -16.48 -13.61 -0.17
CA TRP A 331 -15.78 -12.89 -1.24
C TRP A 331 -14.60 -13.68 -1.77
N ALA A 332 -14.23 -13.43 -3.02
CA ALA A 332 -13.06 -14.03 -3.65
C ALA A 332 -12.32 -13.06 -4.58
N ASP A 333 -11.01 -13.24 -4.66
CA ASP A 333 -10.13 -12.65 -5.68
C ASP A 333 -10.26 -13.49 -6.96
N CYS A 334 -11.03 -12.99 -7.92
CA CYS A 334 -11.32 -13.68 -9.18
C CYS A 334 -10.86 -12.88 -10.40
N THR A 335 -10.24 -11.73 -10.18
CA THR A 335 -9.89 -10.78 -11.24
C THR A 335 -8.39 -10.46 -11.18
N GLN A 336 -7.96 -9.44 -11.91
CA GLN A 336 -6.62 -8.87 -11.74
C GLN A 336 -6.66 -7.56 -10.95
N GLU A 337 -7.85 -7.18 -10.47
CA GLU A 337 -8.00 -6.06 -9.53
C GLU A 337 -7.42 -6.47 -8.16
N LYS A 338 -7.15 -5.49 -7.31
CA LYS A 338 -6.49 -5.72 -6.03
C LYS A 338 -7.56 -5.95 -4.96
N GLY A 339 -7.55 -7.10 -4.29
CA GLY A 339 -8.50 -7.40 -3.22
C GLY A 339 -9.39 -8.61 -3.53
N CYS A 340 -10.56 -8.68 -2.89
CA CYS A 340 -11.53 -9.76 -3.09
C CYS A 340 -12.83 -9.16 -3.63
N GLU A 341 -12.86 -8.87 -4.93
CA GLU A 341 -13.89 -8.04 -5.54
C GLU A 341 -15.14 -8.83 -5.93
N THR A 342 -15.07 -10.16 -5.92
CA THR A 342 -16.17 -11.01 -6.40
C THR A 342 -17.02 -11.52 -5.26
N ASP A 343 -18.29 -11.10 -5.26
CA ASP A 343 -19.33 -11.58 -4.36
C ASP A 343 -19.73 -13.03 -4.72
N LEU A 344 -19.51 -13.96 -3.78
CA LEU A 344 -19.81 -15.39 -3.94
C LEU A 344 -21.28 -15.74 -3.63
N SER A 345 -22.08 -14.79 -3.16
CA SER A 345 -23.54 -14.93 -3.03
C SER A 345 -24.29 -14.63 -4.32
N SER A 346 -23.58 -14.10 -5.32
CA SER A 346 -24.15 -13.80 -6.63
C SER A 346 -24.42 -15.06 -7.44
N VAL A 347 -25.51 -15.06 -8.20
CA VAL A 347 -25.84 -16.11 -9.18
C VAL A 347 -24.79 -16.28 -10.27
N ASN A 348 -23.91 -15.29 -10.49
CA ASN A 348 -22.86 -15.36 -11.50
C ASN A 348 -21.51 -15.89 -10.98
N SER A 349 -21.38 -16.09 -9.68
CA SER A 349 -20.12 -16.44 -9.00
C SER A 349 -20.37 -17.27 -7.74
N CYS A 350 -21.43 -18.07 -7.75
CA CYS A 350 -21.98 -18.75 -6.59
C CYS A 350 -21.01 -19.79 -6.01
N GLY A 351 -20.39 -19.46 -4.87
CA GLY A 351 -19.40 -20.31 -4.22
C GLY A 351 -18.08 -20.47 -4.97
N GLY A 352 -17.88 -19.75 -6.08
CA GLY A 352 -16.61 -19.74 -6.80
C GLY A 352 -16.60 -18.81 -8.02
N CYS A 353 -15.40 -18.40 -8.42
CA CYS A 353 -15.16 -17.38 -9.46
C CYS A 353 -15.84 -17.65 -10.81
N THR A 354 -16.06 -18.91 -11.16
CA THR A 354 -16.66 -19.32 -12.45
C THR A 354 -18.01 -20.00 -12.28
N SER A 355 -18.54 -20.07 -11.06
CA SER A 355 -19.73 -20.84 -10.73
C SER A 355 -20.99 -20.03 -11.03
N ARG A 356 -21.44 -20.07 -12.27
CA ARG A 356 -22.71 -19.46 -12.68
C ARG A 356 -23.85 -20.42 -12.41
N CYS A 357 -24.85 -19.98 -11.66
CA CYS A 357 -26.15 -20.63 -11.62
C CYS A 357 -26.88 -20.25 -12.91
N TYR A 358 -26.52 -20.92 -14.01
CA TYR A 358 -27.07 -20.67 -15.35
C TYR A 358 -28.59 -20.74 -15.33
N ALA A 359 -29.26 -19.65 -15.69
CA ALA A 359 -30.54 -19.77 -16.37
C ALA A 359 -30.24 -20.14 -17.83
N ASP A 360 -30.68 -21.31 -18.27
CA ASP A 360 -30.73 -21.57 -19.71
C ASP A 360 -31.78 -20.68 -20.37
N ALA A 361 -31.85 -20.68 -21.70
CA ALA A 361 -32.86 -19.94 -22.47
C ALA A 361 -34.31 -20.39 -22.18
N GLN A 362 -34.51 -21.36 -21.28
CA GLN A 362 -35.77 -21.93 -20.84
C GLN A 362 -36.05 -21.72 -19.34
N GLY A 363 -35.22 -20.93 -18.64
CA GLY A 363 -35.48 -20.51 -17.26
C GLY A 363 -35.17 -21.55 -16.17
N VAL A 364 -34.38 -22.60 -16.45
CA VAL A 364 -34.05 -23.67 -15.48
C VAL A 364 -32.84 -23.31 -14.58
N GLY A 365 -32.68 -22.03 -14.24
CA GLY A 365 -31.58 -21.57 -13.39
C GLY A 365 -31.88 -21.62 -11.89
N GLY A 366 -30.86 -21.96 -11.09
CA GLY A 366 -30.93 -21.97 -9.63
C GLY A 366 -30.57 -20.62 -8.98
N LEU A 367 -31.01 -20.42 -7.75
CA LEU A 367 -30.51 -19.37 -6.86
C LEU A 367 -29.14 -19.74 -6.31
N CYS A 368 -28.38 -18.75 -5.90
CA CYS A 368 -27.22 -18.98 -5.07
C CYS A 368 -27.66 -19.11 -3.61
N LEU A 369 -27.52 -20.31 -3.05
CA LEU A 369 -28.00 -20.67 -1.72
C LEU A 369 -26.85 -20.91 -0.77
N GLY A 370 -27.02 -20.50 0.49
CA GLY A 370 -26.04 -20.65 1.54
C GLY A 370 -25.68 -19.33 2.18
N ASP A 371 -24.67 -19.36 3.03
CA ASP A 371 -24.14 -18.19 3.71
C ASP A 371 -22.62 -18.24 3.77
N ALA A 372 -22.03 -17.15 4.22
CA ALA A 372 -20.59 -17.00 4.34
C ALA A 372 -19.94 -18.07 5.25
N ALA A 373 -20.67 -18.64 6.21
CA ALA A 373 -20.16 -19.65 7.15
C ALA A 373 -20.26 -21.08 6.61
N SER A 374 -21.30 -21.36 5.82
CA SER A 374 -21.67 -22.71 5.35
C SER A 374 -21.26 -22.96 3.89
N GLY A 375 -20.84 -21.92 3.18
CA GLY A 375 -20.52 -21.94 1.77
C GLY A 375 -21.75 -21.76 0.88
N TYR A 376 -21.50 -21.28 -0.34
CA TYR A 376 -22.53 -21.00 -1.33
C TYR A 376 -22.59 -22.11 -2.40
N ARG A 377 -23.79 -22.45 -2.85
CA ARG A 377 -24.03 -23.45 -3.90
C ARG A 377 -25.25 -23.09 -4.74
N CYS A 378 -25.24 -23.45 -6.02
CA CYS A 378 -26.44 -23.33 -6.85
C CYS A 378 -27.50 -24.33 -6.38
N GLY A 379 -28.73 -23.86 -6.22
CA GLY A 379 -29.86 -24.69 -5.82
C GLY A 379 -31.17 -23.90 -5.88
N CYS A 380 -32.26 -24.52 -5.45
CA CYS A 380 -33.59 -23.93 -5.59
C CYS A 380 -34.40 -24.16 -4.33
N ILE A 381 -35.30 -23.22 -4.05
CA ILE A 381 -36.07 -23.21 -2.80
C ILE A 381 -37.56 -23.40 -3.07
N ASP A 382 -38.25 -24.08 -2.18
CA ASP A 382 -39.70 -24.13 -2.16
C ASP A 382 -40.31 -23.00 -1.31
N ALA A 383 -41.62 -23.02 -1.10
CA ALA A 383 -42.34 -22.01 -0.31
C ALA A 383 -41.93 -21.99 1.19
N THR A 384 -41.21 -23.02 1.65
CA THR A 384 -40.69 -23.15 3.01
C THR A 384 -39.19 -22.84 3.12
N ASN A 385 -38.56 -22.32 2.05
CA ASN A 385 -37.12 -22.08 1.94
C ASN A 385 -36.26 -23.36 2.02
N GLU A 386 -36.82 -24.52 1.73
CA GLU A 386 -36.11 -25.80 1.70
C GLU A 386 -35.74 -26.20 0.27
N GLY A 387 -34.72 -27.05 0.11
CA GLY A 387 -34.30 -27.57 -1.19
C GLY A 387 -35.38 -28.42 -1.85
N CYS A 388 -35.43 -28.47 -3.18
CA CYS A 388 -36.46 -29.24 -3.88
C CYS A 388 -36.43 -30.73 -3.51
N THR A 389 -37.58 -31.28 -3.14
CA THR A 389 -37.78 -32.73 -2.97
C THR A 389 -37.76 -33.43 -4.34
N ALA A 390 -37.61 -34.75 -4.35
CA ALA A 390 -37.51 -35.56 -5.58
C ALA A 390 -38.71 -35.38 -6.54
N GLU A 391 -39.87 -34.97 -6.03
CA GLU A 391 -41.12 -34.75 -6.77
C GLU A 391 -41.22 -33.34 -7.40
N ARG A 392 -40.20 -32.49 -7.23
CA ARG A 392 -40.20 -31.10 -7.69
C ARG A 392 -39.02 -30.82 -8.62
N ILE A 393 -39.21 -29.93 -9.58
CA ILE A 393 -38.19 -29.46 -10.51
C ILE A 393 -37.89 -27.98 -10.25
N CYS A 394 -36.64 -27.57 -10.45
CA CYS A 394 -36.25 -26.18 -10.24
C CYS A 394 -36.54 -25.31 -11.46
N CYS A 395 -37.36 -24.27 -11.28
CA CYS A 395 -37.72 -23.33 -12.32
C CYS A 395 -37.60 -21.89 -11.84
N GLY A 396 -36.68 -21.15 -12.46
CA GLY A 396 -36.38 -19.76 -12.11
C GLY A 396 -36.04 -19.59 -10.63
N GLY A 397 -35.29 -20.53 -10.05
CA GLY A 397 -34.89 -20.51 -8.65
C GLY A 397 -35.91 -21.07 -7.66
N LEU A 398 -37.13 -21.38 -8.11
CA LEU A 398 -38.21 -21.90 -7.28
C LEU A 398 -38.52 -23.36 -7.60
N CYS A 399 -38.77 -24.17 -6.57
CA CYS A 399 -39.22 -25.54 -6.75
C CYS A 399 -40.67 -25.54 -7.26
N ARG A 400 -40.93 -26.05 -8.47
CA ARG A 400 -42.27 -26.30 -9.02
C ARG A 400 -42.60 -27.80 -8.94
N ALA A 401 -43.88 -28.13 -8.90
CA ALA A 401 -44.30 -29.54 -8.95
C ALA A 401 -43.88 -30.14 -10.31
N ARG A 402 -43.37 -31.39 -10.30
CA ARG A 402 -43.12 -32.12 -11.53
C ARG A 402 -44.46 -32.63 -12.07
N ASP A 403 -45.05 -31.87 -12.97
CA ASP A 403 -46.39 -32.11 -13.53
C ASP A 403 -46.38 -32.09 -15.06
N ALA A 404 -47.58 -32.18 -15.66
CA ALA A 404 -47.75 -32.20 -17.11
C ALA A 404 -47.18 -30.96 -17.83
N ALA A 405 -46.95 -29.86 -17.12
CA ALA A 405 -46.34 -28.65 -17.67
C ALA A 405 -44.84 -28.53 -17.33
N ASN A 406 -44.28 -29.33 -16.40
CA ASN A 406 -42.92 -29.18 -15.89
C ASN A 406 -42.21 -30.56 -15.74
N CYS A 407 -42.22 -31.35 -16.80
CA CYS A 407 -41.89 -32.78 -16.74
C CYS A 407 -40.40 -33.08 -16.86
N VAL A 408 -39.78 -32.58 -17.93
CA VAL A 408 -38.36 -32.79 -18.28
C VAL A 408 -37.54 -31.50 -18.14
N GLY A 409 -38.24 -30.38 -18.03
CA GLY A 409 -37.72 -29.04 -17.82
C GLY A 409 -38.85 -28.10 -17.41
N CYS A 410 -38.53 -26.82 -17.22
CA CYS A 410 -39.51 -25.82 -16.80
C CYS A 410 -40.44 -25.43 -17.92
N ASP A 411 -41.75 -25.44 -17.65
CA ASP A 411 -42.77 -25.15 -18.64
C ASP A 411 -42.65 -26.05 -19.91
N GLN A 412 -42.01 -27.22 -19.76
CA GLN A 412 -41.89 -28.28 -20.76
C GLN A 412 -42.79 -29.47 -20.43
N ALA A 413 -43.75 -29.72 -21.31
CA ALA A 413 -44.55 -30.94 -21.28
C ALA A 413 -43.69 -32.19 -21.57
N CYS A 414 -44.09 -33.34 -21.04
CA CYS A 414 -43.36 -34.59 -21.27
C CYS A 414 -43.29 -34.93 -22.76
N SER A 415 -42.11 -35.31 -23.24
CA SER A 415 -41.87 -35.88 -24.57
C SER A 415 -41.43 -37.35 -24.48
N ILE A 416 -41.56 -38.10 -25.58
CA ILE A 416 -41.19 -39.52 -25.66
C ILE A 416 -39.66 -39.71 -25.74
N GLU A 417 -38.92 -38.75 -26.33
CA GLU A 417 -37.44 -38.80 -26.40
C GLU A 417 -36.77 -38.63 -25.03
N ASP A 418 -37.48 -38.02 -24.09
CA ASP A 418 -37.04 -37.78 -22.72
C ASP A 418 -37.57 -38.84 -21.71
N GLY A 419 -38.15 -39.95 -22.22
CA GLY A 419 -38.51 -41.13 -21.42
C GLY A 419 -39.93 -41.13 -20.83
N GLY A 420 -40.86 -40.31 -21.29
CA GLY A 420 -42.26 -40.35 -20.85
C GLY A 420 -43.17 -41.27 -21.68
N LEU A 421 -43.98 -42.11 -21.03
CA LEU A 421 -45.12 -42.82 -21.63
C LEU A 421 -46.38 -41.94 -21.54
N HIS A 422 -47.06 -41.67 -22.66
CA HIS A 422 -48.32 -40.95 -22.66
C HIS A 422 -49.49 -41.89 -22.30
N CYS A 423 -49.86 -41.96 -21.01
CA CYS A 423 -51.05 -42.68 -20.55
C CYS A 423 -52.06 -41.70 -19.93
N ASP A 424 -53.35 -41.99 -20.02
CA ASP A 424 -54.39 -41.16 -19.40
C ASP A 424 -54.25 -41.22 -17.87
N LEU A 425 -53.72 -40.15 -17.28
CA LEU A 425 -53.42 -40.05 -15.85
C LEU A 425 -54.67 -39.91 -14.97
N GLY A 426 -55.86 -39.75 -15.54
CA GLY A 426 -57.12 -39.83 -14.79
C GLY A 426 -57.50 -41.27 -14.44
N THR A 427 -57.01 -42.24 -15.22
CA THR A 427 -57.37 -43.66 -15.07
C THR A 427 -56.17 -44.61 -14.93
N PHE A 428 -54.94 -44.10 -15.12
CA PHE A 428 -53.69 -44.88 -15.12
C PHE A 428 -53.70 -46.04 -16.13
N THR A 429 -54.29 -45.82 -17.32
CA THR A 429 -54.34 -46.86 -18.35
C THR A 429 -53.74 -46.40 -19.68
N CYS A 430 -53.05 -47.32 -20.35
CA CYS A 430 -52.44 -47.12 -21.66
C CYS A 430 -53.21 -48.00 -22.69
N ASP A 431 -54.02 -47.35 -23.53
CA ASP A 431 -54.92 -48.02 -24.48
C ASP A 431 -54.22 -48.38 -25.80
N CYS A 432 -54.70 -49.45 -26.43
CA CYS A 432 -54.31 -49.75 -27.81
C CYS A 432 -54.90 -48.75 -28.81
N ASP A 433 -54.27 -48.62 -29.97
CA ASP A 433 -54.86 -47.86 -31.07
C ASP A 433 -56.13 -48.56 -31.59
N ASN A 434 -56.93 -47.84 -32.36
CA ASN A 434 -58.27 -48.25 -32.78
C ASN A 434 -58.30 -49.59 -33.55
N ASP A 435 -57.18 -49.98 -34.17
CA ASP A 435 -57.03 -51.24 -34.92
C ASP A 435 -56.45 -52.39 -34.08
N PHE A 436 -56.29 -52.22 -32.76
CA PHE A 436 -55.78 -53.22 -31.79
C PHE A 436 -54.40 -53.81 -32.13
N SER A 437 -53.69 -53.24 -33.10
CA SER A 437 -52.46 -53.80 -33.65
C SER A 437 -51.21 -53.25 -32.99
N LYS A 438 -51.31 -52.07 -32.38
CA LYS A 438 -50.22 -51.35 -31.69
C LYS A 438 -50.79 -50.53 -30.55
N CYS A 439 -49.92 -50.16 -29.62
CA CYS A 439 -50.20 -49.09 -28.66
C CYS A 439 -50.37 -47.76 -29.39
N ARG A 440 -51.30 -46.92 -28.94
CA ARG A 440 -51.68 -45.70 -29.64
C ARG A 440 -50.58 -44.64 -29.56
N GLU A 441 -49.90 -44.33 -30.68
CA GLU A 441 -49.02 -43.15 -30.81
C GLU A 441 -48.89 -42.64 -32.26
N PRO A 442 -48.51 -41.35 -32.49
CA PRO A 442 -48.46 -40.76 -33.82
C PRO A 442 -47.19 -41.07 -34.65
N TYR A 443 -46.07 -41.55 -34.09
CA TYR A 443 -44.84 -41.89 -34.86
C TYR A 443 -44.01 -43.00 -34.16
N PRO A 444 -43.09 -43.70 -34.88
CA PRO A 444 -42.76 -45.09 -34.57
C PRO A 444 -41.43 -45.24 -33.81
N ASP A 445 -41.48 -45.56 -32.51
CA ASP A 445 -40.51 -46.54 -31.96
C ASP A 445 -40.93 -47.18 -30.63
N PHE A 446 -42.18 -47.65 -30.55
CA PHE A 446 -42.58 -48.67 -29.58
C PHE A 446 -42.39 -50.07 -30.17
N SER A 447 -41.13 -50.50 -30.33
CA SER A 447 -40.84 -51.77 -31.02
C SER A 447 -41.10 -53.02 -30.16
N PHE A 448 -41.43 -52.89 -28.86
CA PHE A 448 -41.52 -54.05 -27.94
C PHE A 448 -42.75 -54.10 -27.01
N ALA A 449 -43.54 -53.03 -26.90
CA ALA A 449 -44.84 -53.11 -26.22
C ALA A 449 -45.89 -53.71 -27.17
N MET A 450 -46.67 -54.67 -26.69
CA MET A 450 -47.68 -55.36 -27.49
C MET A 450 -49.08 -54.97 -27.04
N CYS A 451 -50.00 -54.77 -27.98
CA CYS A 451 -51.40 -54.63 -27.64
C CYS A 451 -51.97 -55.99 -27.24
N SER A 452 -52.60 -56.06 -26.06
CA SER A 452 -53.38 -57.23 -25.67
C SER A 452 -54.71 -57.26 -26.43
N ASN A 453 -54.88 -58.27 -27.28
CA ASN A 453 -56.15 -58.54 -27.94
C ASN A 453 -57.28 -58.96 -26.96
N ILE A 454 -56.95 -59.21 -25.69
CA ILE A 454 -57.90 -59.63 -24.65
C ILE A 454 -58.37 -58.44 -23.81
N THR A 455 -57.45 -57.55 -23.44
CA THR A 455 -57.73 -56.47 -22.47
C THR A 455 -57.80 -55.08 -23.11
N ASN A 456 -57.45 -54.96 -24.39
CA ASN A 456 -57.34 -53.69 -25.13
C ASN A 456 -56.38 -52.67 -24.49
N LYS A 457 -55.40 -53.18 -23.72
CA LYS A 457 -54.37 -52.39 -23.06
C LYS A 457 -52.99 -52.82 -23.54
N CYS A 458 -52.05 -51.89 -23.47
CA CYS A 458 -50.64 -52.13 -23.77
C CYS A 458 -49.98 -53.01 -22.70
N LEU A 459 -49.26 -54.04 -23.15
CA LEU A 459 -48.51 -54.97 -22.30
C LEU A 459 -47.02 -54.94 -22.62
N CYS A 460 -46.20 -55.13 -21.59
CA CYS A 460 -44.75 -55.27 -21.71
C CYS A 460 -44.31 -56.68 -22.08
N THR A 461 -45.08 -57.68 -21.67
CA THR A 461 -44.82 -59.09 -21.96
C THR A 461 -46.11 -59.82 -22.37
N ASN A 462 -45.97 -60.95 -23.07
CA ASN A 462 -47.09 -61.80 -23.49
C ASN A 462 -47.89 -62.43 -22.32
N ASN A 463 -47.39 -62.34 -21.07
CA ASN A 463 -47.90 -63.12 -19.93
C ASN A 463 -48.29 -62.26 -18.70
N ASP A 464 -48.42 -60.94 -18.85
CA ASP A 464 -48.83 -60.10 -17.72
C ASP A 464 -50.33 -60.27 -17.41
N ASN A 465 -50.62 -61.02 -16.33
CA ASN A 465 -51.94 -61.13 -15.73
C ASN A 465 -51.82 -60.85 -14.21
N PRO A 466 -52.37 -59.75 -13.67
CA PRO A 466 -53.30 -58.81 -14.32
C PRO A 466 -52.65 -57.83 -15.32
N PRO A 467 -53.44 -57.26 -16.26
CA PRO A 467 -53.00 -56.22 -17.20
C PRO A 467 -52.61 -54.92 -16.46
N TYR A 468 -51.68 -54.16 -17.07
CA TYR A 468 -50.98 -52.96 -16.57
C TYR A 468 -51.78 -52.07 -15.58
N SER A 469 -51.23 -51.90 -14.38
CA SER A 469 -51.53 -50.79 -13.44
C SER A 469 -50.21 -50.39 -12.79
N GLY A 470 -49.57 -49.32 -13.27
CA GLY A 470 -48.23 -48.94 -12.83
C GLY A 470 -48.17 -47.53 -12.26
N THR A 471 -47.41 -47.36 -11.18
CA THR A 471 -46.87 -46.07 -10.69
C THR A 471 -45.60 -45.73 -11.50
N LEU A 472 -44.87 -44.67 -11.15
CA LEU A 472 -43.57 -44.30 -11.75
C LEU A 472 -42.47 -45.39 -11.63
N GLU A 473 -42.77 -46.53 -11.00
CA GLU A 473 -41.84 -47.62 -10.70
C GLU A 473 -41.87 -48.76 -11.73
N ASP A 474 -42.80 -48.77 -12.69
CA ASP A 474 -43.03 -49.89 -13.62
C ASP A 474 -42.72 -49.52 -15.08
N MET A 475 -41.44 -49.58 -15.47
CA MET A 475 -41.02 -49.28 -16.84
C MET A 475 -40.81 -50.52 -17.71
N CYS A 476 -41.10 -50.37 -19.01
CA CYS A 476 -41.03 -51.42 -20.01
C CYS A 476 -39.70 -51.38 -20.77
N CYS A 477 -38.76 -52.25 -20.43
CA CYS A 477 -37.45 -52.24 -21.09
C CYS A 477 -37.17 -53.53 -21.86
N GLN A 478 -36.44 -53.41 -22.96
CA GLN A 478 -36.03 -54.55 -23.76
C GLN A 478 -34.97 -55.38 -23.01
N SER A 479 -35.18 -56.67 -22.83
CA SER A 479 -34.14 -57.61 -22.37
C SER A 479 -34.07 -58.79 -23.32
N GLY A 480 -33.11 -58.73 -24.25
CA GLY A 480 -33.02 -59.69 -25.35
C GLY A 480 -34.16 -59.49 -26.37
N ALA A 481 -34.92 -60.55 -26.67
CA ALA A 481 -36.01 -60.54 -27.66
C ALA A 481 -37.41 -60.30 -27.04
N VAL A 482 -37.48 -59.99 -25.75
CA VAL A 482 -38.72 -59.79 -24.99
C VAL A 482 -38.63 -58.50 -24.18
N GLY A 483 -39.76 -57.81 -24.01
CA GLY A 483 -39.88 -56.76 -23.01
C GLY A 483 -39.89 -57.36 -21.60
N VAL A 484 -39.38 -56.62 -20.61
CA VAL A 484 -39.44 -56.96 -19.19
C VAL A 484 -39.79 -55.71 -18.38
N ARG A 485 -40.54 -55.90 -17.29
CA ARG A 485 -40.80 -54.83 -16.32
C ARG A 485 -39.58 -54.59 -15.47
N VAL A 486 -39.15 -53.34 -15.37
CA VAL A 486 -38.01 -52.93 -14.57
C VAL A 486 -38.28 -51.61 -13.88
N ASN A 487 -37.82 -51.51 -12.62
CA ASN A 487 -37.81 -50.27 -11.88
C ASN A 487 -36.48 -49.55 -12.18
N LEU A 488 -36.52 -48.43 -12.91
CA LEU A 488 -35.28 -47.74 -13.30
C LEU A 488 -34.55 -47.08 -12.13
N TRP A 489 -35.17 -46.98 -10.96
CA TRP A 489 -34.58 -46.35 -9.79
C TRP A 489 -33.72 -47.31 -8.98
N SER A 490 -33.94 -48.61 -9.11
CA SER A 490 -33.26 -49.65 -8.33
C SER A 490 -32.65 -50.78 -9.18
N ASN A 491 -33.02 -50.89 -10.46
CA ASN A 491 -32.52 -51.94 -11.33
C ASN A 491 -31.16 -51.56 -11.95
N ALA A 492 -30.10 -52.17 -11.44
CA ALA A 492 -28.72 -51.97 -11.93
C ALA A 492 -28.52 -52.34 -13.42
N SER A 493 -29.43 -53.07 -14.06
CA SER A 493 -29.34 -53.36 -15.50
C SER A 493 -30.08 -52.35 -16.39
N HIS A 494 -30.87 -51.46 -15.78
CA HIS A 494 -31.73 -50.47 -16.45
C HIS A 494 -31.79 -49.18 -15.62
N CYS A 495 -30.67 -48.70 -15.10
CA CYS A 495 -30.64 -47.61 -14.14
C CYS A 495 -30.83 -46.25 -14.83
N GLY A 496 -31.88 -45.51 -14.44
CA GLY A 496 -32.25 -44.20 -15.01
C GLY A 496 -32.87 -44.27 -16.40
N ILE A 497 -32.39 -45.16 -17.27
CA ILE A 497 -32.94 -45.42 -18.61
C ILE A 497 -32.87 -46.92 -18.96
N CYS A 498 -33.78 -47.39 -19.81
CA CYS A 498 -33.77 -48.76 -20.31
C CYS A 498 -32.42 -49.14 -20.92
N ASN A 499 -31.89 -50.31 -20.54
CA ASN A 499 -30.62 -50.89 -21.00
C ASN A 499 -29.36 -50.14 -20.55
N ALA A 500 -29.48 -49.09 -19.73
CA ALA A 500 -28.34 -48.54 -19.02
C ALA A 500 -27.94 -49.47 -17.86
N ARG A 501 -26.88 -50.25 -18.08
CA ARG A 501 -26.32 -51.13 -17.05
C ARG A 501 -25.30 -50.36 -16.22
N CYS A 502 -25.47 -50.38 -14.91
CA CYS A 502 -24.43 -50.01 -13.97
C CYS A 502 -23.23 -50.95 -14.12
N TRP A 503 -22.04 -50.39 -13.94
CA TRP A 503 -20.79 -51.15 -14.00
C TRP A 503 -20.58 -52.03 -12.77
N SER A 504 -19.57 -52.91 -12.83
CA SER A 504 -19.36 -53.94 -11.82
C SER A 504 -19.18 -53.34 -10.42
N GLY A 505 -19.99 -53.78 -9.46
CA GLY A 505 -19.96 -53.32 -8.07
C GLY A 505 -20.79 -52.06 -7.77
N MET A 506 -21.49 -51.49 -8.75
CA MET A 506 -22.40 -50.36 -8.52
C MET A 506 -23.84 -50.83 -8.24
N VAL A 507 -24.56 -50.06 -7.42
CA VAL A 507 -25.99 -50.20 -7.16
C VAL A 507 -26.73 -49.07 -7.88
N CYS A 508 -27.92 -49.37 -8.41
CA CYS A 508 -28.80 -48.32 -8.90
C CYS A 508 -29.59 -47.75 -7.72
N ASP A 509 -29.51 -46.44 -7.53
CA ASP A 509 -30.27 -45.72 -6.52
C ASP A 509 -30.80 -44.42 -7.11
N ASN A 510 -32.11 -44.23 -7.04
CA ASN A 510 -32.86 -43.12 -7.65
C ASN A 510 -32.49 -42.82 -9.12
N GLY A 511 -32.20 -43.87 -9.89
CA GLY A 511 -31.92 -43.75 -11.33
C GLY A 511 -30.49 -43.33 -11.67
N ALA A 512 -29.60 -43.29 -10.68
CA ALA A 512 -28.17 -43.11 -10.87
C ALA A 512 -27.40 -44.36 -10.39
N CYS A 513 -26.36 -44.73 -11.11
CA CYS A 513 -25.44 -45.78 -10.67
C CYS A 513 -24.50 -45.22 -9.59
N LEU A 514 -24.64 -45.68 -8.36
CA LEU A 514 -23.86 -45.26 -7.20
C LEU A 514 -22.99 -46.41 -6.67
N CYS A 515 -21.89 -46.05 -6.01
CA CYS A 515 -21.19 -46.97 -5.13
C CYS A 515 -21.95 -47.11 -3.80
N ASP A 516 -21.84 -48.25 -3.11
CA ASP A 516 -22.61 -48.69 -1.92
C ASP A 516 -22.45 -47.81 -0.63
N MET A 517 -22.11 -46.53 -0.80
CA MET A 517 -22.16 -45.45 0.20
C MET A 517 -22.80 -44.15 -0.36
N GLY A 518 -23.64 -44.24 -1.39
CA GLY A 518 -24.55 -43.16 -1.79
C GLY A 518 -23.90 -41.88 -2.35
N LYS A 519 -22.65 -41.94 -2.84
CA LYS A 519 -21.99 -40.78 -3.49
C LYS A 519 -21.69 -41.06 -4.98
N PRO A 520 -22.04 -40.15 -5.90
CA PRO A 520 -21.71 -40.30 -7.32
C PRO A 520 -20.20 -40.11 -7.54
N CYS A 521 -19.61 -40.93 -8.40
CA CYS A 521 -18.25 -40.67 -8.89
C CYS A 521 -18.25 -39.40 -9.78
N PRO A 522 -17.21 -38.54 -9.74
CA PRO A 522 -17.18 -37.31 -10.54
C PRO A 522 -17.36 -37.61 -12.04
N GLY A 523 -18.31 -36.94 -12.69
CA GLY A 523 -18.82 -37.26 -14.04
C GLY A 523 -17.84 -37.20 -15.21
N ASN A 524 -16.53 -37.01 -14.97
CA ASN A 524 -15.51 -36.93 -16.02
C ASN A 524 -14.62 -38.19 -16.12
N SER A 525 -14.93 -39.29 -15.41
CA SER A 525 -14.19 -40.57 -15.55
C SER A 525 -15.05 -41.62 -16.25
N ASN A 526 -14.80 -41.88 -17.53
CA ASN A 526 -15.35 -43.05 -18.24
C ASN A 526 -14.63 -44.34 -17.77
N ALA A 527 -14.94 -44.79 -16.54
CA ALA A 527 -14.73 -46.13 -15.94
C ALA A 527 -14.51 -46.04 -14.41
N PRO A 528 -15.53 -45.98 -13.53
CA PRO A 528 -15.34 -46.42 -12.16
C PRO A 528 -15.81 -47.87 -12.03
N ASP A 529 -14.86 -48.77 -11.77
CA ASP A 529 -15.20 -49.99 -11.03
C ASP A 529 -15.41 -49.61 -9.57
N CYS A 530 -16.39 -50.21 -8.90
CA CYS A 530 -16.60 -49.97 -7.48
C CYS A 530 -15.86 -51.05 -6.67
N VAL A 531 -14.85 -50.65 -5.91
CA VAL A 531 -14.05 -51.57 -5.06
C VAL A 531 -14.17 -51.10 -3.62
N ASN A 532 -14.78 -51.93 -2.76
CA ASN A 532 -15.03 -51.64 -1.34
C ASN A 532 -15.81 -50.33 -1.09
N GLY A 533 -16.80 -50.00 -1.93
CA GLY A 533 -17.68 -48.83 -1.74
C GLY A 533 -17.05 -47.48 -2.13
N LEU A 534 -15.88 -47.47 -2.77
CA LEU A 534 -15.19 -46.29 -3.27
C LEU A 534 -14.96 -46.39 -4.78
N CYS A 535 -14.94 -45.24 -5.47
CA CYS A 535 -14.62 -45.16 -6.89
C CYS A 535 -13.15 -45.58 -7.11
N ALA A 536 -12.92 -46.69 -7.82
CA ALA A 536 -11.59 -47.20 -8.11
C ALA A 536 -11.21 -46.98 -9.58
N CYS A 537 -9.93 -46.72 -9.83
CA CYS A 537 -9.39 -46.58 -11.19
C CYS A 537 -9.00 -47.96 -11.72
N SER A 538 -9.67 -48.43 -12.79
CA SER A 538 -9.36 -49.73 -13.41
C SER A 538 -7.90 -49.86 -13.89
N TYR A 539 -7.23 -48.72 -14.13
CA TYR A 539 -5.84 -48.66 -14.62
C TYR A 539 -4.79 -48.45 -13.51
N HIS A 540 -5.21 -48.25 -12.25
CA HIS A 540 -4.32 -48.19 -11.08
C HIS A 540 -4.46 -49.47 -10.23
N GLY A 541 -4.40 -50.64 -10.88
CA GLY A 541 -4.52 -51.94 -10.23
C GLY A 541 -5.84 -52.13 -9.44
N ASN A 542 -6.92 -51.45 -9.85
CA ASN A 542 -8.22 -51.43 -9.17
C ASN A 542 -8.20 -50.84 -7.74
N ASN A 543 -7.22 -50.00 -7.41
CA ASN A 543 -7.19 -49.29 -6.13
C ASN A 543 -7.89 -47.91 -6.20
N PRO A 544 -8.50 -47.46 -5.09
CA PRO A 544 -9.06 -46.11 -4.99
C PRO A 544 -7.95 -45.05 -4.96
N CYS A 545 -8.24 -43.87 -5.51
CA CYS A 545 -7.34 -42.73 -5.39
C CYS A 545 -7.32 -42.17 -3.96
N PRO A 546 -6.17 -41.68 -3.48
CA PRO A 546 -6.09 -40.93 -2.22
C PRO A 546 -7.06 -39.73 -2.20
N PRO A 547 -7.52 -39.30 -1.01
CA PRO A 547 -8.39 -38.14 -0.86
C PRO A 547 -7.83 -36.90 -1.58
N GLY A 548 -8.68 -36.20 -2.34
CA GLY A 548 -8.31 -34.99 -3.09
C GLY A 548 -7.69 -35.25 -4.47
N GLN A 549 -7.82 -36.46 -5.01
CA GLN A 549 -7.31 -36.82 -6.35
C GLN A 549 -8.43 -37.32 -7.29
N TYR A 550 -8.19 -37.22 -8.61
CA TYR A 550 -9.11 -37.51 -9.71
C TYR A 550 -8.54 -38.59 -10.64
N CYS A 551 -9.41 -39.44 -11.21
CA CYS A 551 -9.02 -40.53 -12.10
C CYS A 551 -8.95 -40.08 -13.58
N CYS A 552 -7.82 -40.28 -14.28
CA CYS A 552 -7.64 -39.90 -15.70
C CYS A 552 -7.23 -41.11 -16.61
N ASN A 553 -7.58 -41.13 -17.91
CA ASN A 553 -7.44 -42.31 -18.81
C ASN A 553 -7.02 -41.95 -20.27
N VAL A 554 -5.99 -42.64 -20.82
CA VAL A 554 -5.69 -42.83 -22.27
C VAL A 554 -4.95 -44.18 -22.53
N PRO A 555 -5.06 -44.84 -23.71
CA PRO A 555 -4.29 -46.05 -24.02
C PRO A 555 -2.83 -45.76 -24.41
N GLY A 556 -1.88 -46.47 -23.79
CA GLY A 556 -0.55 -46.76 -24.35
C GLY A 556 0.57 -45.72 -24.11
N THR A 557 1.56 -46.13 -23.31
CA THR A 557 2.90 -45.55 -23.10
C THR A 557 3.07 -44.19 -22.41
N ASP A 558 1.99 -43.49 -22.01
CA ASP A 558 2.11 -42.23 -21.24
C ASP A 558 2.16 -42.49 -19.72
N PRO A 559 3.20 -42.05 -18.98
CA PRO A 559 3.30 -42.22 -17.52
C PRO A 559 2.29 -41.38 -16.72
N ARG A 560 1.58 -40.44 -17.34
CA ARG A 560 0.62 -39.52 -16.68
C ARG A 560 -0.80 -40.08 -16.54
N VAL A 561 -0.91 -41.40 -16.33
CA VAL A 561 -2.18 -42.14 -16.19
C VAL A 561 -2.32 -42.63 -14.74
N GLY A 562 -3.36 -42.17 -14.03
CA GLY A 562 -3.56 -42.50 -12.61
C GLY A 562 -4.39 -41.49 -11.83
N CYS A 563 -4.06 -41.33 -10.55
CA CYS A 563 -4.73 -40.43 -9.60
C CYS A 563 -4.06 -39.04 -9.60
N CYS A 564 -4.72 -38.03 -10.16
CA CYS A 564 -4.18 -36.67 -10.29
C CYS A 564 -4.72 -35.74 -9.19
N ARG A 565 -3.91 -34.86 -8.62
CA ARG A 565 -4.37 -33.84 -7.64
C ARG A 565 -5.23 -32.70 -8.23
N ARG A 566 -5.34 -32.62 -9.56
CA ARG A 566 -6.16 -31.61 -10.27
C ARG A 566 -7.10 -32.29 -11.25
N ALA A 567 -8.19 -31.62 -11.59
CA ALA A 567 -9.20 -32.11 -12.54
C ALA A 567 -8.57 -32.42 -13.92
N CYS A 568 -9.03 -33.50 -14.55
CA CYS A 568 -8.56 -33.86 -15.89
C CYS A 568 -9.08 -32.87 -16.94
N THR A 569 -8.27 -32.56 -17.95
CA THR A 569 -8.71 -31.74 -19.10
C THR A 569 -9.16 -32.63 -20.25
N VAL A 570 -10.30 -32.28 -20.86
CA VAL A 570 -10.88 -32.98 -22.01
C VAL A 570 -10.23 -32.46 -23.29
N THR A 571 -9.64 -33.33 -24.10
CA THR A 571 -9.33 -33.01 -25.50
C THR A 571 -10.04 -33.99 -26.41
N THR A 572 -10.70 -33.47 -27.44
CA THR A 572 -11.64 -34.17 -28.34
C THR A 572 -11.01 -35.31 -29.17
N ALA A 573 -9.75 -35.67 -28.95
CA ALA A 573 -9.08 -36.72 -29.71
C ALA A 573 -8.23 -37.72 -28.88
N GLN A 574 -8.04 -37.55 -27.56
CA GLN A 574 -7.03 -38.34 -26.82
C GLN A 574 -7.35 -38.69 -25.36
N GLY A 575 -8.62 -38.70 -24.93
CA GLY A 575 -8.96 -39.01 -23.53
C GLY A 575 -8.55 -37.90 -22.53
N ASN A 576 -8.74 -38.19 -21.24
CA ASN A 576 -8.58 -37.23 -20.14
C ASN A 576 -7.18 -37.39 -19.51
N LYS A 577 -6.38 -36.32 -19.44
CA LYS A 577 -5.00 -36.30 -18.86
C LYS A 577 -4.91 -35.40 -17.63
N CYS A 578 -3.91 -35.60 -16.77
CA CYS A 578 -3.59 -34.62 -15.72
C CYS A 578 -3.23 -33.27 -16.38
N SER A 579 -3.77 -32.16 -15.87
CA SER A 579 -3.53 -30.81 -16.42
C SER A 579 -2.04 -30.40 -16.30
N SER A 580 -1.43 -29.96 -17.41
CA SER A 580 0.03 -29.73 -17.52
C SER A 580 0.48 -28.26 -17.51
N SER A 581 -0.33 -27.30 -17.08
CA SER A 581 0.09 -25.90 -17.00
C SER A 581 0.86 -25.60 -15.70
N CYS A 582 2.15 -25.93 -15.68
CA CYS A 582 3.10 -25.23 -14.81
C CYS A 582 3.61 -23.99 -15.54
N SER A 583 3.12 -22.80 -15.17
CA SER A 583 3.83 -21.56 -15.47
C SER A 583 5.11 -21.52 -14.62
N LYS A 584 6.23 -21.19 -15.24
CA LYS A 584 7.57 -21.24 -14.62
C LYS A 584 7.61 -20.47 -13.29
N THR A 585 8.37 -21.03 -12.35
CA THR A 585 8.90 -20.47 -11.08
C THR A 585 8.04 -20.67 -9.83
N TRP A 586 8.34 -21.74 -9.08
CA TRP A 586 8.00 -21.89 -7.66
C TRP A 586 9.29 -22.12 -6.86
N CYS A 587 9.47 -21.39 -5.77
CA CYS A 587 10.54 -21.58 -4.79
C CYS A 587 9.88 -21.82 -3.42
N THR A 588 10.27 -22.90 -2.73
CA THR A 588 10.03 -23.02 -1.28
C THR A 588 11.31 -23.49 -0.60
N SER A 589 11.64 -22.87 0.53
CA SER A 589 12.78 -23.22 1.39
C SER A 589 14.16 -23.22 0.72
N GLY A 590 14.46 -22.19 -0.09
CA GLY A 590 15.84 -21.84 -0.46
C GLY A 590 16.52 -22.70 -1.54
N LYS A 591 15.79 -23.48 -2.35
CA LYS A 591 16.34 -24.11 -3.56
C LYS A 591 15.43 -23.87 -4.77
N CYS A 592 16.04 -23.50 -5.91
CA CYS A 592 15.37 -23.32 -7.20
C CYS A 592 15.40 -24.63 -7.99
N CYS A 593 14.24 -25.12 -8.44
CA CYS A 593 14.12 -26.33 -9.26
C CYS A 593 14.29 -25.98 -10.75
N THR A 594 15.03 -26.79 -11.50
CA THR A 594 15.24 -26.57 -12.94
C THR A 594 14.14 -27.18 -13.82
N SER A 595 13.33 -28.09 -13.27
CA SER A 595 12.14 -28.67 -13.92
C SER A 595 11.08 -29.05 -12.88
N CYS A 596 9.81 -29.04 -13.28
CA CYS A 596 8.68 -29.43 -12.42
C CYS A 596 8.02 -30.68 -13.03
N ASP A 597 7.97 -31.77 -12.26
CA ASP A 597 7.24 -32.98 -12.62
C ASP A 597 5.89 -32.98 -11.88
N PRO A 598 4.74 -33.06 -12.59
CA PRO A 598 3.42 -33.03 -11.99
C PRO A 598 3.09 -34.26 -11.13
N ASP A 599 3.86 -35.34 -11.22
CA ASP A 599 3.63 -36.62 -10.53
C ASP A 599 4.53 -36.80 -9.29
N VAL A 600 5.73 -36.20 -9.25
CA VAL A 600 6.68 -36.31 -8.11
C VAL A 600 7.05 -34.99 -7.43
N GLY A 601 6.68 -33.84 -8.00
CA GLY A 601 7.04 -32.51 -7.49
C GLY A 601 8.38 -32.02 -8.05
N CYS A 602 9.00 -31.05 -7.37
CA CYS A 602 10.30 -30.48 -7.76
C CYS A 602 11.43 -31.51 -7.67
N ASP A 603 12.24 -31.62 -8.72
CA ASP A 603 13.56 -32.26 -8.68
C ASP A 603 14.66 -31.21 -8.39
#